data_AF-A0A2V3J1Y4-F1
#
_entry.id   AF-A0A2V3J1Y4-F1
#
_cell.length_a   1.000
_cell.length_b   1.000
_cell.length_c   1.000
_cell.angle_alpha   90.00
_cell.angle_beta   90.00
_cell.angle_gamma   90.00
#
_symmetry.space_group_name_H-M   'P 1'
#
loop_
_entity.id
_entity.type
_entity.pdbx_description
1 polymer ?
#
loop_
_entity_poly.entity_id
_entity_poly.type
_entity_poly.pdbx_seq_one_letter_code
_entity_poly.pdbx_strand_id
1 'polypeptide(L)'
;MFEDVAQNYRCSKAEALQFLNNLFTGGARVTFRKLIKGQVQNYDTAMAILEKEFHNAPAQARILAKLESLKFTDFTTADSSQNDAYVRLTERIEELFPRSPPQMQHDYHKRRILACAVADQPWALVTLDRTDEELPTYSTLSSALASVLQKHASRSAAGESVIPHDNGTFYTNPRYGRSKPRRNEARNPSKFR
;
A
#
# COMPACT_ATOMS: atom_id res chain seq x y z
N MET A 1 9.50 8.88 -17.15
CA MET A 1 9.50 10.29 -16.66
C MET A 1 10.83 11.00 -16.86
N PHE A 2 11.97 10.55 -16.30
CA PHE A 2 13.27 11.20 -16.59
C PHE A 2 13.81 10.89 -17.99
N GLU A 3 13.65 9.65 -18.47
CA GLU A 3 14.06 9.27 -19.83
C GLU A 3 13.30 10.05 -20.90
N ASP A 4 11.98 10.23 -20.73
CA ASP A 4 11.16 11.05 -21.63
C ASP A 4 11.64 12.51 -21.67
N VAL A 5 12.03 13.07 -20.53
CA VAL A 5 12.58 14.43 -20.44
C VAL A 5 13.96 14.50 -21.08
N ALA A 6 14.87 13.58 -20.77
CA ALA A 6 16.21 13.53 -21.37
C ALA A 6 16.17 13.35 -22.89
N GLN A 7 15.19 12.57 -23.39
CA GLN A 7 14.97 12.34 -24.81
C GLN A 7 14.38 13.58 -25.51
N ASN A 8 13.45 14.28 -24.86
CA ASN A 8 12.89 15.54 -25.34
C ASN A 8 13.93 16.67 -25.44
N TYR A 9 14.90 16.70 -24.53
CA TYR A 9 16.01 17.67 -24.55
C TYR A 9 17.23 17.21 -25.36
N ARG A 10 17.16 16.04 -26.02
CA ARG A 10 18.28 15.42 -26.76
C ARG A 10 19.59 15.37 -25.96
N CYS A 11 19.49 15.20 -24.64
CA CYS A 11 20.67 15.13 -23.79
C CYS A 11 21.48 13.89 -24.15
N SER A 12 22.80 14.05 -24.30
CA SER A 12 23.70 12.90 -24.37
C SER A 12 23.66 12.14 -23.03
N LYS A 13 24.00 10.84 -23.05
CA LYS A 13 24.04 10.01 -21.83
C LYS A 13 24.97 10.61 -20.74
N ALA A 14 26.04 11.28 -21.16
CA ALA A 14 26.97 11.95 -20.24
C ALA A 14 26.34 13.18 -19.58
N GLU A 15 25.58 13.98 -20.33
CA GLU A 15 24.85 15.14 -19.80
C GLU A 15 23.69 14.70 -18.90
N ALA A 16 22.95 13.67 -19.29
CA ALA A 16 21.89 13.08 -18.46
C ALA A 16 22.41 12.63 -17.08
N LEU A 17 23.62 12.07 -17.03
CA LEU A 17 24.28 11.69 -15.79
C LEU A 17 24.66 12.89 -14.91
N GLN A 18 25.07 14.02 -15.50
CA GLN A 18 25.31 15.26 -14.75
C GLN A 18 24.01 15.86 -14.20
N PHE A 19 22.92 15.83 -14.98
CA PHE A 19 21.62 16.37 -14.57
C PHE A 19 20.90 15.50 -13.54
N LEU A 20 21.17 14.20 -13.49
CA LEU A 20 20.65 13.28 -12.46
C LEU A 20 20.87 13.79 -11.02
N ASN A 21 22.02 14.39 -10.73
CA ASN A 21 22.32 14.97 -9.40
C ASN A 21 21.40 16.14 -9.01
N ASN A 22 20.79 16.82 -10.00
CA ASN A 22 19.90 17.95 -9.76
C ASN A 22 18.46 17.51 -9.54
N LEU A 23 18.10 16.28 -9.92
CA LEU A 23 16.77 15.72 -9.74
C LEU A 23 16.59 15.09 -8.37
N PHE A 24 17.67 14.57 -7.78
CA PHE A 24 17.61 14.00 -6.44
C PHE A 24 17.67 15.08 -5.37
N THR A 25 16.71 15.01 -4.44
CA THR A 25 16.67 15.82 -3.23
C THR A 25 16.89 14.94 -1.98
N GLY A 26 17.26 15.56 -0.86
CA GLY A 26 17.42 14.88 0.43
C GLY A 26 18.39 13.69 0.41
N GLY A 27 18.02 12.58 1.06
CA GLY A 27 18.85 11.38 1.22
C GLY A 27 19.20 10.67 -0.11
N ALA A 28 18.36 10.80 -1.13
CA ALA A 28 18.65 10.27 -2.46
C ALA A 28 19.87 10.97 -3.09
N ARG A 29 20.02 12.28 -2.87
CA ARG A 29 21.17 13.07 -3.35
C ARG A 29 22.47 12.69 -2.65
N VAL A 30 22.40 12.40 -1.35
CA VAL A 30 23.56 11.95 -0.55
C VAL A 30 24.06 10.61 -1.07
N THR A 31 23.13 9.69 -1.34
CA THR A 31 23.44 8.35 -1.87
C THR A 31 24.02 8.44 -3.28
N PHE A 32 23.43 9.25 -4.16
CA PHE A 32 23.96 9.52 -5.51
C PHE A 32 25.38 10.09 -5.47
N ARG A 33 25.65 11.07 -4.60
CA ARG A 33 27.00 11.64 -4.47
C ARG A 33 28.03 10.65 -3.96
N LYS A 34 27.64 9.74 -3.07
CA LYS A 34 28.53 8.75 -2.46
C LYS A 34 28.88 7.59 -3.40
N LEU A 35 27.89 7.10 -4.14
CA LEU A 35 28.02 5.86 -4.92
C LEU A 35 28.23 6.09 -6.42
N ILE A 36 27.88 7.27 -6.94
CA ILE A 36 27.80 7.49 -8.39
C ILE A 36 28.67 8.67 -8.83
N LYS A 37 28.57 9.82 -8.15
CA LYS A 37 29.31 11.01 -8.55
C LYS A 37 30.83 10.78 -8.45
N GLY A 38 31.51 10.78 -9.61
CA GLY A 38 32.96 10.60 -9.71
C GLY A 38 33.44 9.14 -9.69
N GLN A 39 32.55 8.17 -9.41
CA GLN A 39 32.89 6.74 -9.45
C GLN A 39 32.32 6.03 -10.68
N VAL A 40 31.20 6.53 -11.24
CA VAL A 40 30.52 5.91 -12.38
C VAL A 40 30.52 6.91 -13.54
N GLN A 41 31.03 6.49 -14.70
CA GLN A 41 31.11 7.31 -15.92
C GLN A 41 29.96 7.04 -16.90
N ASN A 42 29.26 5.92 -16.74
CA ASN A 42 28.21 5.48 -17.65
C ASN A 42 26.83 5.64 -17.01
N TYR A 43 25.92 6.25 -17.76
CA TYR A 43 24.53 6.45 -17.36
C TYR A 43 23.80 5.14 -17.01
N ASP A 44 23.93 4.11 -17.86
CA ASP A 44 23.25 2.83 -17.68
C ASP A 44 23.72 2.13 -16.39
N THR A 45 25.00 2.25 -16.06
CA THR A 45 25.58 1.68 -14.82
C THR A 45 25.16 2.47 -13.59
N ALA A 46 25.06 3.80 -13.69
CA ALA A 46 24.57 4.65 -12.61
C ALA A 46 23.10 4.35 -12.31
N MET A 47 22.29 4.17 -13.35
CA MET A 47 20.90 3.76 -13.16
C MET A 47 20.76 2.37 -12.61
N ALA A 48 21.55 1.38 -13.04
CA ALA A 48 21.54 0.05 -12.44
C ALA A 48 21.91 0.06 -10.95
N ILE A 49 22.84 0.92 -10.52
CA ILE A 49 23.20 1.10 -9.10
C ILE A 49 22.05 1.77 -8.33
N LEU A 50 21.44 2.81 -8.90
CA LEU A 50 20.26 3.45 -8.30
C LEU A 50 19.10 2.47 -8.19
N GLU A 51 18.78 1.75 -9.25
CA GLU A 51 17.76 0.72 -9.24
C GLU A 51 18.07 -0.35 -8.20
N LYS A 52 19.31 -0.79 -8.07
CA LYS A 52 19.69 -1.78 -7.06
C LYS A 52 19.53 -1.25 -5.62
N GLU A 53 19.85 0.02 -5.38
CA GLU A 53 19.72 0.65 -4.06
C GLU A 53 18.26 1.00 -3.71
N PHE A 54 17.49 1.50 -4.68
CA PHE A 54 16.09 1.90 -4.49
C PHE A 54 15.11 0.73 -4.64
N HIS A 55 15.45 -0.30 -5.41
CA HIS A 55 14.72 -1.58 -5.52
C HIS A 55 15.43 -2.71 -4.76
N ASN A 56 16.03 -2.38 -3.63
CA ASN A 56 16.57 -3.36 -2.71
C ASN A 56 15.43 -4.23 -2.14
N ALA A 57 15.39 -5.52 -2.49
CA ALA A 57 14.31 -6.44 -2.10
C ALA A 57 14.04 -6.46 -0.58
N PRO A 58 15.05 -6.55 0.31
CA PRO A 58 14.88 -6.33 1.74
C PRO A 58 14.19 -5.01 2.13
N ALA A 59 14.53 -3.89 1.48
CA ALA A 59 13.91 -2.60 1.76
C ALA A 59 12.45 -2.57 1.27
N GLN A 60 12.18 -3.11 0.09
CA GLN A 60 10.82 -3.24 -0.45
C GLN A 60 9.95 -4.17 0.41
N ALA A 61 10.50 -5.26 0.93
CA ALA A 61 9.81 -6.15 1.86
C ALA A 61 9.44 -5.45 3.17
N ARG A 62 10.34 -4.60 3.71
CA ARG A 62 10.04 -3.77 4.89
C ARG A 62 8.93 -2.75 4.59
N ILE A 63 8.94 -2.15 3.41
CA ILE A 63 7.89 -1.20 2.99
C ILE A 63 6.55 -1.91 2.83
N LEU A 64 6.54 -3.10 2.23
CA LEU A 64 5.33 -3.91 2.10
C LEU A 64 4.78 -4.31 3.47
N ALA A 65 5.62 -4.81 4.37
CA ALA A 65 5.22 -5.14 5.74
C ALA A 65 4.65 -3.93 6.47
N LYS A 66 5.24 -2.74 6.26
CA LYS A 66 4.74 -1.49 6.83
C LYS A 66 3.39 -1.08 6.26
N LEU A 67 3.19 -1.21 4.94
CA LEU A 67 1.92 -0.94 4.27
C LEU A 67 0.82 -1.89 4.76
N GLU A 68 1.13 -3.18 4.90
CA GLU A 68 0.19 -4.19 5.38
C GLU A 68 -0.14 -4.05 6.87
N SER A 69 0.75 -3.45 7.66
CA SER A 69 0.53 -3.18 9.08
C SER A 69 -0.16 -1.84 9.38
N LEU A 70 -0.42 -1.00 8.37
CA LEU A 70 -1.06 0.30 8.59
C LEU A 70 -2.45 0.11 9.20
N LYS A 71 -2.74 0.86 10.26
CA LYS A 71 -4.08 0.96 10.83
C LYS A 71 -4.51 2.42 10.94
N PHE A 72 -5.80 2.67 10.71
CA PHE A 72 -6.38 4.01 10.86
C PHE A 72 -6.13 4.60 12.26
N THR A 73 -6.17 3.76 13.29
CA THR A 73 -5.91 4.13 14.69
C THR A 73 -4.52 4.69 14.93
N ASP A 74 -3.54 4.35 14.09
CA ASP A 74 -2.18 4.88 14.22
C ASP A 74 -2.10 6.38 13.90
N PHE A 75 -3.12 6.91 13.22
CA PHE A 75 -3.19 8.30 12.78
C PHE A 75 -4.19 9.13 13.60
N THR A 76 -4.97 8.50 14.48
CA THR A 76 -5.89 9.19 15.38
C THR A 76 -5.14 9.71 16.60
N THR A 77 -5.13 11.04 16.78
CA THR A 77 -4.62 11.71 17.99
C THR A 77 -5.78 12.40 18.71
N ALA A 78 -5.62 12.67 20.02
CA ALA A 78 -6.68 13.28 20.84
C ALA A 78 -7.15 14.65 20.29
N ASP A 79 -6.26 15.37 19.61
CA ASP A 79 -6.51 16.72 19.09
C ASP A 79 -6.87 16.76 17.59
N SER A 80 -6.83 15.61 16.89
CA SER A 80 -7.07 15.55 15.44
C SER A 80 -8.46 15.04 15.11
N SER A 81 -9.12 15.64 14.11
CA SER A 81 -10.37 15.09 13.61
C SER A 81 -10.14 13.74 12.93
N GLN A 82 -11.17 12.89 12.89
CA GLN A 82 -11.11 11.62 12.15
C GLN A 82 -10.82 11.84 10.66
N ASN A 83 -11.28 12.95 10.09
CA ASN A 83 -10.98 13.32 8.69
C ASN A 83 -9.49 13.62 8.50
N ASP A 84 -8.85 14.32 9.44
CA ASP A 84 -7.40 14.58 9.37
C ASP A 84 -6.59 13.29 9.48
N ALA A 85 -7.01 12.37 10.36
CA ALA A 85 -6.40 11.05 10.48
C ALA A 85 -6.53 10.26 9.17
N TYR A 86 -7.68 10.36 8.49
CA TYR A 86 -7.90 9.72 7.19
C TYR A 86 -7.01 10.30 6.09
N VAL A 87 -6.88 11.63 6.03
CA VAL A 87 -5.97 12.30 5.08
C VAL A 87 -4.54 11.81 5.29
N ARG A 88 -4.05 11.84 6.53
CA ARG A 88 -2.69 11.35 6.86
C ARG A 88 -2.47 9.88 6.49
N LEU A 89 -3.46 9.03 6.70
CA LEU A 89 -3.40 7.63 6.27
C LEU A 89 -3.24 7.52 4.76
N THR A 90 -4.08 8.22 3.99
CA THR A 90 -4.05 8.17 2.53
C THR A 90 -2.74 8.73 1.97
N GLU A 91 -2.26 9.88 2.47
CA GLU A 91 -0.96 10.45 2.12
C GLU A 91 0.18 9.46 2.39
N ARG A 92 0.12 8.75 3.53
CA ARG A 92 1.14 7.76 3.88
C ARG A 92 1.14 6.56 2.94
N ILE A 93 -0.03 6.11 2.49
CA ILE A 93 -0.15 5.06 1.48
C ILE A 93 0.42 5.56 0.16
N GLU A 94 0.09 6.78 -0.27
CA GLU A 94 0.57 7.35 -1.54
C GLU A 94 2.10 7.51 -1.57
N GLU A 95 2.71 7.87 -0.44
CA GLU A 95 4.16 8.00 -0.32
C GLU A 95 4.88 6.64 -0.37
N LEU A 96 4.33 5.62 0.30
CA LEU A 96 5.00 4.32 0.47
C LEU A 96 4.71 3.35 -0.67
N PHE A 97 3.54 3.43 -1.29
CA PHE A 97 3.10 2.47 -2.31
C PHE A 97 4.02 2.38 -3.55
N PRO A 98 4.52 3.50 -4.14
CA PRO A 98 5.46 3.45 -5.26
C PRO A 98 6.81 2.79 -4.93
N ARG A 99 7.12 2.61 -3.64
CA ARG A 99 8.36 2.00 -3.16
C ARG A 99 8.18 0.51 -2.83
N SER A 100 6.97 -0.03 -2.99
CA SER A 100 6.70 -1.46 -2.85
C SER A 100 7.30 -2.27 -4.01
N PRO A 101 7.37 -3.62 -3.90
CA PRO A 101 7.83 -4.46 -5.00
C PRO A 101 7.01 -4.20 -6.29
N PRO A 102 7.61 -4.16 -7.48
CA PRO A 102 6.89 -3.84 -8.73
C PRO A 102 5.64 -4.73 -8.97
N GLN A 103 5.70 -6.00 -8.58
CA GLN A 103 4.59 -6.96 -8.68
C GLN A 103 3.37 -6.58 -7.83
N MET A 104 3.57 -5.74 -6.80
CA MET A 104 2.55 -5.27 -5.88
C MET A 104 2.05 -3.87 -6.23
N GLN A 105 2.65 -3.19 -7.22
CA GLN A 105 2.30 -1.82 -7.63
C GLN A 105 1.07 -1.76 -8.54
N HIS A 106 0.10 -2.66 -8.33
CA HIS A 106 -1.18 -2.65 -9.02
C HIS A 106 -2.25 -1.98 -8.16
N ASP A 107 -3.17 -1.26 -8.80
CA ASP A 107 -4.22 -0.51 -8.10
C ASP A 107 -5.06 -1.39 -7.15
N TYR A 108 -5.30 -2.64 -7.55
CA TYR A 108 -5.92 -3.68 -6.71
C TYR A 108 -5.25 -3.83 -5.34
N HIS A 109 -3.92 -3.86 -5.29
CA HIS A 109 -3.19 -3.99 -4.03
C HIS A 109 -3.24 -2.72 -3.20
N LYS A 110 -3.17 -1.54 -3.85
CA LYS A 110 -3.32 -0.24 -3.18
C LYS A 110 -4.68 -0.13 -2.51
N ARG A 111 -5.74 -0.51 -3.24
CA ARG A 111 -7.12 -0.60 -2.75
C ARG A 111 -7.23 -1.55 -1.55
N ARG A 112 -6.68 -2.76 -1.67
CA ARG A 112 -6.70 -3.77 -0.58
C ARG A 112 -6.01 -3.25 0.68
N ILE A 113 -4.86 -2.58 0.54
CA ILE A 113 -4.14 -1.98 1.68
C ILE A 113 -5.03 -0.96 2.40
N LEU A 114 -5.70 -0.07 1.66
CA LEU A 114 -6.62 0.90 2.24
C LEU A 114 -7.78 0.21 2.97
N ALA A 115 -8.40 -0.79 2.36
CA ALA A 115 -9.48 -1.56 2.96
C ALA A 115 -9.06 -2.22 4.28
N CYS A 116 -7.88 -2.87 4.31
CA CYS A 116 -7.35 -3.50 5.52
C CYS A 116 -6.98 -2.49 6.62
N ALA A 117 -6.55 -1.28 6.24
CA ALA A 117 -6.18 -0.24 7.20
C ALA A 117 -7.39 0.34 7.95
N VAL A 118 -8.57 0.35 7.31
CA VAL A 118 -9.81 0.88 7.89
C VAL A 118 -10.81 -0.21 8.32
N ALA A 119 -10.48 -1.49 8.15
CA ALA A 119 -11.40 -2.61 8.43
C ALA A 119 -11.93 -2.66 9.87
N ASP A 120 -11.15 -2.17 10.84
CA ASP A 120 -11.52 -2.17 12.25
C ASP A 120 -12.40 -0.95 12.62
N GLN A 121 -12.78 -0.12 11.64
CA GLN A 121 -13.55 1.10 11.88
C GLN A 121 -15.05 0.90 11.61
N PRO A 122 -15.93 1.14 12.60
CA PRO A 122 -17.38 0.92 12.44
C PRO A 122 -17.99 1.73 11.30
N TRP A 123 -17.50 2.95 11.06
CA TRP A 123 -17.99 3.82 9.99
C TRP A 123 -17.61 3.32 8.59
N ALA A 124 -16.59 2.48 8.45
CA ALA A 124 -16.10 2.00 7.17
C ALA A 124 -16.81 0.71 6.70
N LEU A 125 -17.32 -0.11 7.62
CA LEU A 125 -17.83 -1.47 7.35
C LEU A 125 -18.82 -1.53 6.19
N VAL A 126 -19.84 -0.68 6.19
CA VAL A 126 -20.88 -0.65 5.14
C VAL A 126 -20.30 -0.33 3.75
N THR A 127 -19.20 0.43 3.70
CA THR A 127 -18.54 0.76 2.43
C THR A 127 -17.64 -0.37 1.97
N LEU A 128 -17.03 -1.11 2.91
CA LEU A 128 -16.18 -2.27 2.63
C LEU A 128 -16.98 -3.51 2.20
N ASP A 129 -18.23 -3.64 2.64
CA ASP A 129 -19.13 -4.72 2.24
C ASP A 129 -19.61 -4.60 0.78
N ARG A 130 -19.39 -3.44 0.15
CA ARG A 130 -19.71 -3.23 -1.28
C ARG A 130 -18.79 -4.09 -2.14
N THR A 131 -19.34 -4.61 -3.22
CA THR A 131 -18.60 -5.50 -4.11
C THR A 131 -17.43 -4.79 -4.78
N ASP A 132 -16.44 -5.58 -5.19
CA ASP A 132 -15.32 -5.12 -6.01
C ASP A 132 -15.77 -4.49 -7.35
N GLU A 133 -17.01 -4.73 -7.77
CA GLU A 133 -17.61 -4.12 -8.97
C GLU A 133 -18.10 -2.68 -8.72
N GLU A 134 -18.57 -2.37 -7.50
CA GLU A 134 -19.06 -1.04 -7.15
C GLU A 134 -17.94 -0.04 -6.86
N LEU A 135 -16.85 -0.52 -6.24
CA LEU A 135 -15.70 0.30 -5.87
C LEU A 135 -14.41 -0.36 -6.36
N PRO A 136 -14.18 -0.47 -7.68
CA PRO A 136 -13.12 -1.32 -8.24
C PRO A 136 -11.70 -0.79 -8.02
N THR A 137 -11.55 0.50 -7.75
CA THR A 137 -10.25 1.17 -7.71
C THR A 137 -9.93 1.77 -6.35
N TYR A 138 -8.64 2.04 -6.10
CA TYR A 138 -8.22 2.78 -4.91
C TYR A 138 -8.92 4.14 -4.81
N SER A 139 -9.03 4.87 -5.92
CA SER A 139 -9.65 6.20 -5.96
C SER A 139 -11.13 6.17 -5.62
N THR A 140 -11.88 5.20 -6.17
CA THR A 140 -13.32 5.05 -5.91
C THR A 140 -13.58 4.66 -4.45
N LEU A 141 -12.83 3.69 -3.92
CA LEU A 141 -12.91 3.30 -2.52
C LEU A 141 -12.54 4.47 -1.59
N SER A 142 -11.44 5.15 -1.88
CA SER A 142 -10.97 6.27 -1.05
C SER A 142 -11.99 7.42 -0.98
N SER A 143 -12.59 7.77 -2.12
CA SER A 143 -13.62 8.81 -2.20
C SER A 143 -14.90 8.41 -1.46
N ALA A 144 -15.32 7.15 -1.57
CA ALA A 144 -16.49 6.63 -0.87
C ALA A 144 -16.30 6.67 0.65
N LEU A 145 -15.14 6.20 1.13
CA LEU A 145 -14.77 6.24 2.55
C LEU A 145 -14.71 7.67 3.09
N ALA A 146 -14.10 8.60 2.34
CA ALA A 146 -14.07 10.02 2.72
C ALA A 146 -15.49 10.61 2.87
N SER A 147 -16.39 10.31 1.94
CA SER A 147 -17.78 10.78 2.00
C SER A 147 -18.54 10.22 3.20
N VAL A 148 -18.35 8.93 3.51
CA VAL A 148 -18.99 8.30 4.66
C VAL A 148 -18.44 8.85 5.98
N LEU A 149 -17.14 9.07 6.06
CA LEU A 149 -16.50 9.67 7.22
C LEU A 149 -16.99 11.09 7.48
N GLN A 150 -17.15 11.89 6.43
CA GLN A 150 -17.72 13.24 6.54
C GLN A 150 -19.16 13.21 7.07
N LYS A 151 -20.00 12.28 6.59
CA LYS A 151 -21.37 12.09 7.09
C LYS A 151 -21.39 11.61 8.55
N HIS A 152 -20.48 10.72 8.91
CA HIS A 152 -20.33 10.21 10.28
C HIS A 152 -19.93 11.32 11.26
N ALA A 153 -18.99 12.18 10.88
CA ALA A 153 -18.59 13.34 11.66
C ALA A 153 -19.77 14.31 11.87
N SER A 154 -20.56 14.59 10.83
CA SER A 154 -21.75 15.45 10.94
C SER A 154 -22.83 14.87 11.86
N ARG A 155 -23.07 13.55 11.83
CA ARG A 155 -24.03 12.87 12.72
C ARG A 155 -23.58 12.85 14.18
N SER A 156 -22.28 12.61 14.40
CA SER A 156 -21.69 12.64 15.74
C SER A 156 -21.78 14.04 16.37
N ALA A 157 -21.59 15.10 15.56
CA ALA A 157 -21.77 16.48 16.00
C ALA A 157 -23.25 16.85 16.27
N ALA A 158 -24.19 16.18 15.62
CA ALA A 158 -25.64 16.38 15.81
C ALA A 158 -26.23 15.59 17.00
N GLY A 159 -25.42 14.80 17.72
CA GLY A 159 -25.87 14.03 18.90
C GLY A 159 -26.75 12.81 18.57
N GLU A 160 -26.78 12.37 17.32
CA GLU A 160 -27.55 11.19 16.89
C GLU A 160 -26.80 9.91 17.30
N SER A 161 -27.29 9.21 18.33
CA SER A 161 -26.69 7.95 18.80
C SER A 161 -26.85 6.86 17.74
N VAL A 162 -25.73 6.35 17.22
CA VAL A 162 -25.71 5.16 16.37
C VAL A 162 -26.07 3.95 17.22
N ILE A 163 -27.27 3.39 17.01
CA ILE A 163 -27.65 2.08 17.56
C ILE A 163 -26.71 1.04 16.92
N PRO A 164 -25.93 0.27 17.70
CA PRO A 164 -25.04 -0.73 17.14
C PRO A 164 -25.86 -1.88 16.56
N HIS A 165 -25.70 -2.17 15.27
CA HIS A 165 -26.13 -3.45 14.71
C HIS A 165 -25.16 -4.52 15.20
N ASP A 166 -25.65 -5.36 16.09
CA ASP A 166 -24.98 -6.55 16.61
C ASP A 166 -24.86 -7.60 15.50
N ASN A 167 -23.78 -7.52 14.71
CA ASN A 167 -23.39 -8.58 13.79
C ASN A 167 -22.11 -9.24 14.32
N GLY A 168 -22.32 -10.22 15.19
CA GLY A 168 -21.28 -11.15 15.61
C GLY A 168 -20.80 -11.99 14.44
N THR A 169 -19.75 -11.54 13.76
CA THR A 169 -18.91 -12.38 12.91
C THR A 169 -17.45 -12.07 13.18
N PHE A 170 -16.82 -12.95 13.96
CA PHE A 170 -15.38 -13.03 14.12
C PHE A 170 -14.72 -13.13 12.74
N TYR A 171 -14.05 -12.07 12.30
CA TYR A 171 -13.14 -12.12 11.16
C TYR A 171 -11.85 -12.85 11.59
N THR A 172 -11.89 -14.18 11.62
CA THR A 172 -10.66 -14.97 11.62
C THR A 172 -10.02 -14.90 10.24
N ASN A 173 -8.95 -14.12 10.16
CA ASN A 173 -8.02 -14.01 9.05
C ASN A 173 -7.64 -15.39 8.45
N PRO A 174 -8.05 -15.75 7.22
CA PRO A 174 -7.65 -17.00 6.62
C PRO A 174 -6.21 -16.89 6.09
N ARG A 175 -5.23 -17.17 6.94
CA ARG A 175 -3.93 -17.70 6.47
C ARG A 175 -4.19 -19.09 5.87
N TYR A 176 -4.42 -19.18 4.56
CA TYR A 176 -4.45 -20.49 3.90
C TYR A 176 -3.60 -20.54 2.64
N GLY A 177 -2.51 -21.28 2.79
CA GLY A 177 -1.62 -21.77 1.75
C GLY A 177 -0.74 -22.90 2.32
N ARG A 178 -1.34 -23.85 3.05
CA ARG A 178 -0.70 -25.14 3.36
C ARG A 178 -1.59 -26.26 2.84
N SER A 179 -1.06 -26.97 1.86
CA SER A 179 -1.59 -28.16 1.22
C SER A 179 -1.98 -29.21 2.26
N LYS A 180 -3.21 -29.73 2.20
CA LYS A 180 -3.65 -30.87 3.02
C LYS A 180 -2.94 -32.15 2.55
N PRO A 181 -2.49 -33.04 3.45
CA PRO A 181 -2.02 -34.36 3.04
C PRO A 181 -3.21 -35.26 2.69
N ARG A 182 -3.11 -36.00 1.57
CA ARG A 182 -4.05 -37.04 1.16
C ARG A 182 -4.10 -38.14 2.23
N ARG A 183 -5.28 -38.34 2.82
CA ARG A 183 -5.56 -39.45 3.74
C ARG A 183 -5.79 -40.71 2.89
N ASN A 184 -4.88 -41.67 3.00
CA ASN A 184 -5.04 -43.01 2.43
C ASN A 184 -6.23 -43.70 3.10
N GLU A 185 -7.23 -44.09 2.31
CA GLU A 185 -8.28 -45.01 2.74
C GLU A 185 -7.68 -46.42 2.86
N ALA A 186 -7.47 -46.85 4.10
CA ALA A 186 -7.21 -48.25 4.42
C ALA A 186 -8.53 -49.03 4.32
N ARG A 187 -8.61 -49.92 3.34
CA ARG A 187 -9.55 -51.06 3.32
C ARG A 187 -9.41 -51.83 4.64
N ASN A 188 -10.54 -52.10 5.29
CA ASN A 188 -10.62 -53.21 6.23
C ASN A 188 -11.80 -54.11 5.83
N PRO A 189 -11.56 -55.41 5.59
CA PRO A 189 -12.61 -56.36 5.24
C PRO A 189 -13.25 -56.97 6.49
N SER A 190 -14.42 -57.61 6.28
CA SER A 190 -15.09 -58.60 7.14
C SER A 190 -15.99 -58.00 8.25
N LYS A 191 -17.23 -58.46 8.52
CA LYS A 191 -17.95 -59.73 8.28
C LYS A 191 -19.47 -59.47 8.33
N PHE A 192 -20.26 -60.22 7.56
CA PHE A 192 -21.56 -60.80 7.94
C PHE A 192 -21.75 -62.00 7.00
N ARG A 193 -21.48 -63.22 7.48
CA ARG A 193 -22.42 -64.20 8.06
C ARG A 193 -23.34 -64.82 7.02
#